data_AF-A0A498I142-F1
#
_entry.id   AF-A0A498I142-F1
#
_cell.length_a   1.000
_cell.length_b   1.000
_cell.length_c   1.000
_cell.angle_alpha   90.00
_cell.angle_beta   90.00
_cell.angle_gamma   90.00
#
_symmetry.space_group_name_H-M   'P 1'
#
loop_
_entity.id
_entity.type
_entity.pdbx_description
1 polymer ?
#
loop_
_entity_poly.entity_id
_entity_poly.type
_entity_poly.pdbx_seq_one_letter_code
_entity_poly.pdbx_strand_id
1 'polypeptide(L)'
;MFFLTTMNLAYVVKEEMAIEAWTHSEFCCRKYTLKSLDDNLYIIYFLCKTVKELWKSLEIKYKIDDVGSKKFVICKSLKYTMVDS
;
A
#
# COMPACT_ATOMS: atom_id res chain seq x y z
N MET A 1 -12.41 -4.21 -41.05
CA MET A 1 -11.16 -4.71 -40.43
C MET A 1 -10.48 -3.65 -39.56
N PHE A 2 -10.38 -2.38 -40.00
CA PHE A 2 -9.73 -1.29 -39.25
C PHE A 2 -10.32 -0.98 -37.85
N PHE A 3 -11.66 -0.93 -37.72
CA PHE A 3 -12.32 -0.56 -36.44
C PHE A 3 -12.05 -1.53 -35.28
N LEU A 4 -11.94 -2.83 -35.57
CA LEU A 4 -11.66 -3.84 -34.54
C LEU A 4 -10.24 -3.69 -33.99
N THR A 5 -9.27 -3.41 -34.85
CA THR A 5 -7.87 -3.18 -34.45
C THR A 5 -7.74 -1.94 -33.56
N THR A 6 -8.43 -0.84 -33.89
CA THR A 6 -8.40 0.38 -33.08
C THR A 6 -9.04 0.19 -31.70
N MET A 7 -10.14 -0.57 -31.61
CA MET A 7 -10.77 -0.89 -30.33
C MET A 7 -9.87 -1.78 -29.46
N ASN A 8 -9.20 -2.77 -30.06
CA ASN A 8 -8.31 -3.66 -29.32
C ASN A 8 -7.07 -2.92 -28.78
N LEU A 9 -6.49 -2.03 -29.59
CA LEU A 9 -5.39 -1.15 -29.15
C LEU A 9 -5.82 -0.21 -28.02
N ALA A 10 -6.99 0.44 -28.14
CA ALA A 10 -7.50 1.31 -27.09
C ALA A 10 -7.75 0.57 -25.77
N TYR A 11 -8.20 -0.69 -25.84
CA TYR A 11 -8.40 -1.55 -24.67
C TYR A 11 -7.07 -1.88 -23.98
N VAL A 12 -6.06 -2.33 -24.75
CA VAL A 12 -4.74 -2.66 -24.23
C VAL A 12 -4.08 -1.44 -23.58
N VAL A 13 -4.11 -0.28 -24.25
CA VAL A 13 -3.58 0.97 -23.69
C VAL A 13 -4.28 1.37 -22.40
N LYS A 14 -5.60 1.14 -22.29
CA LYS A 14 -6.34 1.42 -21.05
C LYS A 14 -5.91 0.51 -19.90
N GLU A 15 -5.67 -0.77 -20.15
CA GLU A 15 -5.14 -1.68 -19.13
C GLU A 15 -3.72 -1.31 -18.70
N GLU A 16 -2.84 -0.97 -19.63
CA GLU A 16 -1.47 -0.52 -19.33
C GLU A 16 -1.45 0.73 -18.45
N MET A 17 -2.26 1.74 -18.79
CA MET A 17 -2.39 2.95 -17.96
C MET A 17 -2.93 2.65 -16.56
N ALA A 18 -3.86 1.70 -16.41
CA ALA A 18 -4.38 1.30 -15.12
C ALA A 18 -3.31 0.62 -14.25
N ILE A 19 -2.47 -0.23 -14.86
CA ILE A 19 -1.34 -0.88 -14.19
C ILE A 19 -0.31 0.17 -13.75
N GLU A 20 0.02 1.13 -14.62
CA GLU A 20 0.96 2.21 -14.29
C GLU A 20 0.42 3.09 -13.14
N ALA A 21 -0.86 3.49 -13.19
CA ALA A 21 -1.49 4.25 -12.12
C ALA A 21 -1.47 3.48 -10.78
N TRP A 22 -1.76 2.17 -10.81
CA TRP A 22 -1.73 1.33 -9.63
C TRP A 22 -0.32 1.18 -9.05
N THR A 23 0.68 0.91 -9.88
CA THR A 23 2.08 0.78 -9.44
C THR A 23 2.63 2.10 -8.89
N HIS A 24 2.27 3.23 -9.50
CA HIS A 24 2.61 4.55 -8.98
C HIS A 24 1.96 4.80 -7.61
N SER A 25 0.67 4.48 -7.46
CA SER A 25 -0.04 4.59 -6.19
C SER A 25 0.60 3.69 -5.11
N GLU A 26 0.97 2.45 -5.45
CA GLU A 26 1.65 1.54 -4.53
C GLU A 26 3.00 2.11 -4.07
N PHE A 27 3.81 2.64 -4.99
CA PHE A 27 5.08 3.28 -4.65
C PHE A 27 4.91 4.48 -3.70
N CYS A 28 3.94 5.35 -3.99
CA CYS A 28 3.62 6.51 -3.17
C CYS A 28 3.14 6.10 -1.77
N CYS A 29 2.23 5.14 -1.67
CA CYS A 29 1.76 4.58 -0.41
C CYS A 29 2.93 4.04 0.43
N ARG A 30 3.81 3.24 -0.18
CA ARG A 30 4.97 2.67 0.51
C ARG A 30 5.87 3.76 1.09
N LYS A 31 6.21 4.76 0.27
CA LYS A 31 7.05 5.88 0.71
C LYS A 31 6.43 6.65 1.86
N TYR A 32 5.13 6.91 1.80
CA TYR A 32 4.42 7.63 2.84
C TYR A 32 4.42 6.84 4.15
N THR A 33 4.08 5.55 4.11
CA THR A 33 4.11 4.67 5.29
C THR A 33 5.51 4.64 5.89
N LEU A 34 6.56 4.41 5.09
CA LEU A 34 7.93 4.39 5.60
C LEU A 34 8.34 5.72 6.23
N LYS A 35 8.00 6.86 5.62
CA LYS A 35 8.29 8.19 6.18
C LYS A 35 7.58 8.46 7.52
N SER A 36 6.47 7.77 7.79
CA SER A 36 5.74 7.90 9.07
C SER A 36 6.35 7.08 10.22
N LEU A 37 7.30 6.18 9.92
CA LEU A 37 7.99 5.36 10.91
C LEU A 37 9.16 6.12 11.54
N ASP A 38 9.50 5.77 12.79
CA ASP A 38 10.77 6.21 13.38
C ASP A 38 11.98 5.56 12.68
N ASP A 39 13.16 6.15 12.85
CA ASP A 39 14.39 5.74 12.15
C ASP A 39 14.72 4.25 12.33
N ASN A 40 14.45 3.68 13.50
CA ASN A 40 14.75 2.28 13.77
C ASN A 40 13.79 1.35 13.03
N LEU A 41 12.49 1.67 13.05
CA LEU A 41 11.48 0.94 12.26
C LEU A 41 11.69 1.13 10.76
N TYR A 42 12.08 2.32 10.31
CA TYR A 42 12.37 2.59 8.91
C TYR A 42 13.45 1.65 8.37
N ILE A 43 14.57 1.50 9.08
CA ILE A 43 15.67 0.62 8.65
C ILE A 43 15.20 -0.83 8.51
N ILE A 44 14.38 -1.32 9.44
CA ILE A 44 13.85 -2.69 9.44
C ILE A 44 12.89 -2.90 8.26
N TYR A 45 11.97 -1.96 8.05
CA TYR A 45 10.87 -2.11 7.11
C TYR A 45 11.15 -1.60 5.70
N PHE A 46 12.26 -0.86 5.48
CA PHE A 46 12.67 -0.38 4.16
C PHE A 46 12.85 -1.52 3.15
N LEU A 47 13.25 -2.71 3.62
CA LEU A 47 13.47 -3.90 2.79
C LEU A 47 12.17 -4.55 2.28
N CYS A 48 11.01 -4.22 2.83
CA CYS A 48 9.73 -4.71 2.34
C CYS A 48 9.49 -4.19 0.92
N LYS A 49 9.33 -5.07 -0.07
CA LYS A 49 9.28 -4.69 -1.48
C LYS A 49 7.92 -4.13 -1.88
N THR A 50 6.87 -4.71 -1.30
CA THR A 50 5.47 -4.33 -1.59
C THR A 50 4.83 -3.61 -0.41
N VAL A 51 3.80 -2.81 -0.68
CA VAL A 51 2.99 -2.16 0.37
C VAL A 51 2.30 -3.21 1.23
N LYS A 52 1.88 -4.33 0.63
CA LYS A 52 1.21 -5.43 1.33
C LYS A 52 2.12 -6.11 2.37
N GLU A 53 3.37 -6.40 2.01
CA GLU A 53 4.34 -6.98 2.94
C GLU A 53 4.68 -6.03 4.10
N LEU A 54 4.83 -4.75 3.78
CA LEU A 54 5.06 -3.69 4.77
C LEU A 54 3.92 -3.65 5.79
N TRP A 55 2.68 -3.54 5.32
CA TRP A 55 1.50 -3.50 6.19
C TRP A 55 1.34 -4.76 7.04
N LYS A 56 1.50 -5.95 6.45
CA LYS A 56 1.39 -7.21 7.19
C LYS A 56 2.44 -7.32 8.29
N SER A 57 3.67 -6.86 8.02
CA SER A 57 4.76 -6.94 8.99
C SER A 57 4.61 -5.93 10.13
N LEU A 58 4.06 -4.75 9.84
CA LEU A 58 3.65 -3.77 10.86
C LEU A 58 2.48 -4.31 11.70
N GLU A 59 1.47 -4.88 11.05
CA GLU A 59 0.30 -5.45 11.72
C GLU A 59 0.69 -6.59 12.68
N ILE A 60 1.58 -7.49 12.29
CA ILE A 60 2.08 -8.57 13.16
C ILE A 60 2.81 -7.98 14.37
N LYS A 61 3.72 -7.03 14.16
CA LYS A 61 4.48 -6.39 15.24
C LYS A 61 3.55 -5.73 16.25
N TYR A 62 2.65 -4.85 15.78
CA TYR A 62 1.74 -4.13 16.67
C TYR A 62 0.68 -5.04 17.31
N LYS A 63 0.25 -6.13 16.66
CA LYS A 63 -0.64 -7.12 17.29
C LYS A 63 0.05 -7.92 18.41
N ILE A 64 1.31 -8.34 18.21
CA ILE A 64 2.08 -9.02 19.25
C ILE A 64 2.33 -8.07 20.42
N ASP A 65 2.69 -6.82 20.10
CA ASP A 65 2.90 -5.78 21.10
C ASP A 65 1.60 -5.48 21.86
N ASP A 66 0.42 -5.45 21.21
CA ASP A 66 -0.88 -5.22 21.88
C ASP A 66 -1.30 -6.38 22.80
N VAL A 67 -1.03 -7.63 22.41
CA VAL A 67 -1.28 -8.82 23.25
C VAL A 67 -0.33 -8.86 24.46
N GLY A 68 0.91 -8.42 24.29
CA GLY A 68 1.90 -8.30 25.37
C GLY A 68 1.76 -7.04 26.22
N SER A 69 1.15 -5.98 25.68
CA SER A 69 1.03 -4.67 26.32
C SER A 69 -0.35 -4.07 26.08
N LYS A 70 -1.26 -4.31 27.03
CA LYS A 70 -2.50 -3.52 27.23
C LYS A 70 -2.15 -2.05 27.49
N LYS A 71 -1.85 -1.30 26.43
CA LYS A 71 -1.75 0.16 26.32
C LYS A 71 -0.81 0.40 25.16
N PHE A 72 -1.28 0.81 23.99
CA PHE A 72 -0.76 2.02 23.35
C PHE A 72 -1.78 2.55 22.33
N VAL A 73 -1.91 3.87 22.35
CA VAL A 73 -2.98 4.72 21.79
C VAL A 73 -2.96 4.80 20.24
N ILE A 74 -2.38 3.81 19.55
CA ILE A 74 -2.17 3.84 18.09
C ILE A 74 -3.34 3.19 17.33
N CYS A 75 -4.25 2.48 18.00
CA CYS A 75 -5.50 2.02 17.38
C CYS A 75 -6.49 3.15 17.05
N LYS A 76 -6.28 4.38 17.53
CA LYS A 76 -7.22 5.49 17.30
C LYS A 76 -7.03 6.19 15.95
N SER A 77 -5.92 5.99 15.25
CA SER A 77 -5.65 6.60 13.94
C SER A 77 -5.96 5.70 12.74
N LEU A 78 -6.11 4.38 12.93
CA LEU A 78 -6.37 3.39 11.86
C LEU A 78 -7.87 3.16 11.57
N LYS A 79 -8.73 4.15 11.87
CA LYS A 79 -10.16 4.10 11.55
C LYS A 79 -10.51 5.00 10.37
N TYR A 80 -9.68 4.98 9.33
CA TYR A 80 -10.01 5.59 8.05
C TYR A 80 -10.59 4.49 7.15
N THR A 81 -11.90 4.33 7.21
CA THR A 81 -12.63 3.51 6.24
C THR A 81 -12.45 4.14 4.86
N MET A 82 -11.79 3.44 3.93
CA MET A 82 -11.89 3.77 2.52
C MET A 82 -13.36 3.56 2.12
N VAL A 83 -14.06 4.67 1.90
CA VAL A 83 -15.37 4.66 1.26
C VAL A 83 -15.09 4.59 -0.24
N ASP A 84 -15.38 3.43 -0.85
CA ASP A 84 -15.44 3.31 -2.30
C ASP A 84 -16.55 4.24 -2.82
N SER A 85 -16.19 5.16 -3.71
CA SER A 85 -17.13 5.86 -4.61
C SER A 85 -16.97 5.32 -6.01
#